data_AF-A0A959NXH0-F1
#
_entry.id   AF-A0A959NXH0-F1
#
_cell.length_a   1.000
_cell.length_b   1.000
_cell.length_c   1.000
_cell.angle_alpha   90.00
_cell.angle_beta   90.00
_cell.angle_gamma   90.00
#
_symmetry.space_group_name_H-M   'P 1'
#
loop_
_entity.id
_entity.type
_entity.pdbx_description
1 polymer ?
#
loop_
_entity_poly.entity_id
_entity_poly.type
_entity_poly.pdbx_seq_one_letter_code
_entity_poly.pdbx_strand_id
1 'polypeptide(L)'
;MKRYLYDQILKDLERKMVFITGPRQVGKTYLSKQIAQEFSKSQYLNFDNMNERKIINEMTWKKNIDLLILDEIHKKMDWKLFLKGIFDSRQENLRILVTGSARLETFRQSGESLAGRYLHLRLNPFSVKELSGELSTYETIEKLNKIGGFPEPLLYSLNENEDESIEFAARWSKQYYIDLIREDIIEFSRIHEISAMKLLVELLRSKVGSPISYKNIAEDLEVSPNTIKKYIKILESLYIVFLVHPYHKNIARAILKEPKVYFYDTSFVKGNEGILFENTCAVSLLKNVQYLFDARGKEIGLHYL
;
A
#
# COMPACT_ATOMS: atom_id res chain seq x y z
N MET A 1 19.30 -0.16 -2.54
CA MET A 1 18.51 -1.37 -2.88
C MET A 1 17.47 -1.05 -3.96
N LYS A 2 17.35 -1.88 -4.99
CA LYS A 2 16.39 -1.71 -6.11
C LYS A 2 15.06 -2.38 -5.76
N ARG A 3 13.93 -1.69 -5.97
CA ARG A 3 12.58 -2.25 -5.69
C ARG A 3 12.08 -3.17 -6.80
N TYR A 4 11.28 -4.18 -6.45
CA TYR A 4 10.79 -5.20 -7.40
C TYR A 4 9.95 -4.65 -8.56
N LEU A 5 9.36 -3.46 -8.42
CA LEU A 5 8.58 -2.81 -9.49
C LEU A 5 9.42 -2.00 -10.47
N TYR A 6 10.70 -1.75 -10.18
CA TYR A 6 11.53 -0.79 -10.92
C TYR A 6 11.51 -1.04 -12.44
N ASP A 7 11.87 -2.26 -12.86
CA ASP A 7 11.96 -2.61 -14.29
C ASP A 7 10.59 -2.62 -14.96
N GLN A 8 9.55 -2.99 -14.20
CA GLN A 8 8.18 -2.99 -14.72
C GLN A 8 7.67 -1.56 -14.95
N ILE A 9 7.98 -0.62 -14.04
CA ILE A 9 7.61 0.79 -14.19
C ILE A 9 8.23 1.38 -15.46
N LEU A 10 9.54 1.18 -15.67
CA LEU A 10 10.21 1.68 -16.87
C LEU A 10 9.57 1.13 -18.15
N LYS A 11 9.27 -0.18 -18.16
CA LYS A 11 8.61 -0.82 -19.29
C LYS A 11 7.22 -0.24 -19.56
N ASP A 12 6.43 0.01 -18.53
CA ASP A 12 5.05 0.47 -18.66
C ASP A 12 4.95 1.96 -18.99
N LEU A 13 5.91 2.77 -18.55
CA LEU A 13 6.03 4.19 -18.87
C LEU A 13 6.20 4.44 -20.37
N GLU A 14 6.78 3.51 -21.12
CA GLU A 14 6.87 3.58 -22.59
C GLU A 14 5.51 3.45 -23.30
N ARG A 15 4.45 3.07 -22.58
CA ARG A 15 3.12 2.78 -23.17
C ARG A 15 2.04 3.71 -22.66
N LYS A 16 1.97 3.90 -21.34
CA LYS A 16 0.87 4.60 -20.66
C LYS A 16 1.40 5.36 -19.44
N MET A 17 0.53 6.13 -18.80
CA MET A 17 0.85 6.60 -17.45
C MET A 17 1.01 5.41 -16.52
N VAL A 18 1.94 5.49 -15.57
CA VAL A 18 2.07 4.48 -14.53
C VAL A 18 1.59 5.07 -13.21
N PHE A 19 0.73 4.34 -12.52
CA PHE A 19 0.23 4.69 -11.20
C PHE A 19 0.84 3.76 -10.18
N ILE A 20 1.57 4.31 -9.21
CA ILE A 20 2.10 3.56 -8.08
C ILE A 20 1.27 3.88 -6.83
N THR A 21 0.60 2.86 -6.29
CA THR A 21 -0.07 2.93 -5.00
C THR A 21 0.58 1.99 -4.00
N GLY A 22 0.15 2.06 -2.75
CA GLY A 22 0.64 1.20 -1.67
C GLY A 22 0.60 1.90 -0.32
N PRO A 23 0.96 1.19 0.77
CA PRO A 23 0.97 1.74 2.11
C PRO A 23 1.79 3.04 2.22
N ARG A 24 1.43 3.94 3.14
CA ARG A 24 2.29 5.10 3.44
C ARG A 24 3.66 4.61 3.93
N GLN A 25 4.71 5.41 3.70
CA GLN A 25 6.10 5.07 4.06
C GLN A 25 6.67 3.77 3.42
N VAL A 26 5.94 3.10 2.53
CA VAL A 26 6.43 1.91 1.80
C VAL A 26 7.52 2.21 0.76
N GLY A 27 7.91 3.48 0.57
CA GLY A 27 8.99 3.90 -0.33
C GLY A 27 8.57 4.32 -1.75
N LYS A 28 7.32 4.74 -1.96
CA LYS A 28 6.83 5.22 -3.28
C LYS A 28 7.61 6.42 -3.82
N THR A 29 7.80 7.45 -2.99
CA THR A 29 8.55 8.66 -3.35
C THR A 29 10.01 8.33 -3.66
N TYR A 30 10.63 7.46 -2.87
CA TYR A 30 11.99 6.99 -3.12
C TYR A 30 12.10 6.28 -4.48
N LEU A 31 11.22 5.30 -4.74
CA LEU A 31 11.20 4.58 -6.01
C LEU A 31 11.00 5.52 -7.20
N SER A 32 10.11 6.50 -7.07
CA SER A 32 9.85 7.47 -8.15
C SER A 32 11.07 8.34 -8.44
N LYS A 33 11.77 8.80 -7.39
CA LYS A 33 13.03 9.54 -7.55
C LYS A 33 14.14 8.68 -8.17
N GLN A 34 14.21 7.38 -7.86
CA GLN A 34 15.14 6.48 -8.53
C GLN A 34 14.80 6.33 -10.02
N ILE A 35 13.53 6.11 -10.36
CA ILE A 35 13.07 6.05 -11.76
C ILE A 35 13.42 7.34 -12.50
N ALA A 36 13.31 8.50 -11.85
CA ALA A 36 13.67 9.79 -12.44
C ALA A 36 15.13 9.90 -12.91
N GLN A 37 16.03 9.07 -12.38
CA GLN A 37 17.45 9.04 -12.75
C GLN A 37 17.71 8.34 -14.10
N GLU A 38 16.74 7.54 -14.59
CA GLU A 38 16.81 6.87 -15.89
C GLU A 38 16.44 7.80 -17.06
N PHE A 39 15.99 9.02 -16.74
CA PHE A 39 15.51 10.00 -17.71
C PHE A 39 16.41 11.23 -17.70
N SER A 40 16.69 11.76 -18.89
CA SER A 40 17.62 12.88 -19.06
C SER A 40 17.08 14.18 -18.48
N LYS A 41 15.76 14.37 -18.51
CA LYS A 41 15.06 15.59 -18.09
C LYS A 41 13.78 15.22 -17.35
N SER A 42 13.92 14.70 -16.14
CA SER A 42 12.78 14.44 -15.27
C SER A 42 12.40 15.66 -14.42
N GLN A 43 11.12 15.76 -14.06
CA GLN A 43 10.64 16.70 -13.05
C GLN A 43 9.68 16.01 -12.08
N TYR A 44 10.01 16.10 -10.81
CA TYR A 44 9.18 15.65 -9.70
C TYR A 44 8.42 16.83 -9.10
N LEU A 45 7.11 16.66 -8.90
CA LEU A 45 6.24 17.63 -8.25
C LEU A 45 5.31 16.90 -7.27
N ASN A 46 5.26 17.36 -6.03
CA ASN A 46 4.40 16.87 -4.97
C ASN A 46 3.33 17.92 -4.63
N PHE A 47 2.07 17.48 -4.62
CA PHE A 47 0.94 18.39 -4.42
C PHE A 47 0.79 18.93 -2.98
N ASP A 48 1.42 18.31 -1.99
CA ASP A 48 1.47 18.82 -0.62
C ASP A 48 2.42 20.01 -0.47
N ASN A 49 3.45 20.11 -1.33
CA ASN A 49 4.33 21.26 -1.34
C ASN A 49 3.64 22.46 -1.98
N MET A 50 3.53 23.59 -1.26
CA MET A 50 2.80 24.78 -1.74
C MET A 50 3.35 25.36 -3.06
N ASN A 51 4.67 25.37 -3.24
CA ASN A 51 5.29 25.92 -4.44
C ASN A 51 5.09 24.98 -5.63
N GLU A 52 5.26 23.67 -5.43
CA GLU A 52 5.06 22.66 -6.47
C GLU A 52 3.57 22.53 -6.84
N ARG A 53 2.66 22.66 -5.87
CA ARG A 53 1.21 22.74 -6.10
C ARG A 53 0.85 23.87 -7.06
N LYS A 54 1.48 25.04 -6.93
CA LYS A 54 1.27 26.16 -7.86
C LYS A 54 1.69 25.77 -9.29
N ILE A 55 2.87 25.14 -9.43
CA ILE A 55 3.38 24.64 -10.72
C ILE A 55 2.40 23.63 -11.33
N ILE A 56 1.88 22.69 -10.54
CA ILE A 56 0.90 21.70 -10.99
C ILE A 56 -0.39 22.39 -11.46
N ASN A 57 -0.93 23.32 -10.66
CA ASN A 57 -2.20 23.98 -10.97
C ASN A 57 -2.13 24.85 -12.23
N GLU A 58 -1.03 25.55 -12.42
CA GLU A 58 -0.81 26.45 -13.57
C GLU A 58 -0.22 25.71 -14.78
N MET A 59 0.12 24.42 -14.64
CA MET A 59 0.82 23.62 -15.65
C MET A 59 2.15 24.25 -16.14
N THR A 60 2.88 24.90 -15.23
CA THR A 60 4.11 25.67 -15.54
C THR A 60 5.40 24.87 -15.32
N TRP A 61 5.35 23.54 -15.40
CA TRP A 61 6.54 22.70 -15.31
C TRP A 61 7.52 22.97 -16.46
N LYS A 62 8.77 22.51 -16.29
CA LYS A 62 9.85 22.72 -17.25
C LYS A 62 9.44 22.19 -18.63
N LYS A 63 9.75 22.97 -19.66
CA LYS A 63 9.53 22.55 -21.06
C LYS A 63 10.52 21.43 -21.43
N ASN A 64 10.11 20.56 -22.35
CA ASN A 64 10.93 19.50 -22.94
C ASN A 64 11.46 18.49 -21.90
N ILE A 65 10.66 18.18 -20.87
CA ILE A 65 10.91 17.05 -19.97
C ILE A 65 10.49 15.74 -20.63
N ASP A 66 11.22 14.67 -20.36
CA ASP A 66 10.91 13.31 -20.82
C ASP A 66 10.15 12.50 -19.76
N LEU A 67 10.18 12.91 -18.49
CA LEU A 67 9.38 12.34 -17.42
C LEU A 67 8.78 13.41 -16.50
N LEU A 68 7.46 13.38 -16.31
CA LEU A 68 6.76 14.12 -15.27
C LEU A 68 6.29 13.17 -14.17
N ILE A 69 6.73 13.43 -12.93
CA ILE A 69 6.29 12.68 -11.74
C ILE A 69 5.37 13.57 -10.91
N LEU A 70 4.15 13.10 -10.68
CA LEU A 70 3.14 13.78 -9.88
C LEU A 70 2.82 12.96 -8.62
N ASP A 71 3.29 13.45 -7.48
CA ASP A 71 3.05 12.83 -6.18
C ASP A 71 1.85 13.48 -5.47
N GLU A 72 1.06 12.64 -4.79
CA GLU A 72 -0.13 13.04 -4.03
C GLU A 72 -1.18 13.85 -4.87
N ILE A 73 -1.19 13.66 -6.19
CA ILE A 73 -2.05 14.43 -7.12
C ILE A 73 -3.55 14.27 -6.85
N HIS A 74 -3.96 13.19 -6.18
CA HIS A 74 -5.36 12.92 -5.82
C HIS A 74 -5.96 13.97 -4.88
N LYS A 75 -5.12 14.79 -4.22
CA LYS A 75 -5.56 15.93 -3.39
C LYS A 75 -6.01 17.14 -4.24
N LYS A 76 -5.71 17.15 -5.54
CA LYS A 76 -6.20 18.18 -6.46
C LYS A 76 -7.68 17.94 -6.78
N MET A 77 -8.47 19.01 -6.73
CA MET A 77 -9.85 18.98 -7.26
C MET A 77 -9.83 18.63 -8.75
N ASP A 78 -10.70 17.71 -9.17
CA ASP A 78 -10.79 17.20 -10.55
C ASP A 78 -9.47 16.63 -11.10
N TRP A 79 -8.62 16.05 -10.23
CA TRP A 79 -7.32 15.50 -10.61
C TRP A 79 -7.38 14.50 -11.78
N LYS A 80 -8.48 13.74 -11.93
CA LYS A 80 -8.66 12.81 -13.05
C LYS A 80 -8.83 13.53 -14.39
N LEU A 81 -9.67 14.56 -14.42
CA LEU A 81 -9.87 15.37 -15.62
C LEU A 81 -8.55 16.09 -16.00
N PHE A 82 -7.85 16.59 -14.98
CA PHE A 82 -6.54 17.19 -15.13
C PHE A 82 -5.52 16.22 -15.77
N LEU A 83 -5.40 14.99 -15.25
CA LEU A 83 -4.49 13.98 -15.81
C LEU A 83 -4.90 13.54 -17.22
N LYS A 84 -6.20 13.43 -17.50
CA LYS A 84 -6.72 13.16 -18.85
C LYS A 84 -6.27 14.23 -19.82
N GLY A 85 -6.40 15.51 -19.45
CA GLY A 85 -5.94 16.63 -20.26
C GLY A 85 -4.44 16.59 -20.53
N ILE A 86 -3.63 16.31 -19.51
CA ILE A 86 -2.16 16.16 -19.68
C ILE A 86 -1.86 14.99 -20.61
N PHE A 87 -2.47 13.82 -20.37
CA PHE A 87 -2.21 12.63 -21.17
C PHE A 87 -2.60 12.84 -22.64
N ASP A 88 -3.75 13.42 -22.92
CA ASP A 88 -4.26 13.56 -24.29
C ASP A 88 -3.53 14.67 -25.09
N SER A 89 -2.93 15.67 -24.40
CA SER A 89 -2.22 16.80 -25.04
C SER A 89 -0.69 16.70 -25.00
N ARG A 90 -0.13 15.65 -24.39
CA ARG A 90 1.32 15.53 -24.20
C ARG A 90 2.09 15.36 -25.50
N GLN A 91 3.35 15.77 -25.48
CA GLN A 91 4.34 15.35 -26.48
C GLN A 91 4.55 13.83 -26.40
N GLU A 92 4.80 13.21 -27.54
CA GLU A 92 4.91 11.74 -27.68
C GLU A 92 5.98 11.12 -26.76
N ASN A 93 7.05 11.87 -26.48
CA ASN A 93 8.16 11.46 -25.62
C ASN A 93 7.96 11.75 -24.12
N LEU A 94 6.84 12.38 -23.71
CA LEU A 94 6.57 12.65 -22.30
C LEU A 94 5.96 11.43 -21.61
N ARG A 95 6.70 10.86 -20.66
CA ARG A 95 6.23 9.82 -19.75
C ARG A 95 5.63 10.46 -18.51
N ILE A 96 4.62 9.83 -17.92
CA ILE A 96 3.93 10.35 -16.74
C ILE A 96 3.87 9.26 -15.68
N LEU A 97 4.46 9.54 -14.53
CA LEU A 97 4.41 8.70 -13.34
C LEU A 97 3.56 9.40 -12.28
N VAL A 98 2.57 8.70 -11.74
CA VAL A 98 1.71 9.21 -10.68
C VAL A 98 1.89 8.35 -9.45
N THR A 99 2.10 9.00 -8.31
CA THR A 99 2.15 8.31 -7.02
C THR A 99 1.10 8.84 -6.07
N GLY A 100 0.68 7.96 -5.16
CA GLY A 100 -0.14 8.36 -4.04
C GLY A 100 -0.45 7.20 -3.10
N SER A 101 -0.98 7.55 -1.95
CA SER A 101 -1.42 6.59 -0.93
C SER A 101 -2.65 5.77 -1.36
N ALA A 102 -3.08 4.88 -0.46
CA ALA A 102 -4.41 4.26 -0.34
C ALA A 102 -5.57 4.99 -1.05
N ARG A 103 -5.64 6.31 -0.89
CA ARG A 103 -6.72 7.15 -1.41
C ARG A 103 -6.89 7.05 -2.92
N LEU A 104 -5.80 6.89 -3.69
CA LEU A 104 -5.86 6.72 -5.14
C LEU A 104 -6.67 5.47 -5.55
N GLU A 105 -6.63 4.39 -4.76
CA GLU A 105 -7.39 3.19 -5.07
C GLU A 105 -8.89 3.38 -4.82
N THR A 106 -9.26 3.99 -3.69
CA THR A 106 -10.65 4.28 -3.31
C THR A 106 -11.32 5.23 -4.30
N PHE A 107 -10.59 6.25 -4.77
CA PHE A 107 -11.09 7.20 -5.77
C PHE A 107 -11.28 6.58 -7.16
N ARG A 108 -10.85 5.34 -7.43
CA ARG A 108 -11.14 4.69 -8.73
C ARG A 108 -12.63 4.46 -8.97
N GLN A 109 -13.45 4.43 -7.91
CA GLN A 109 -14.87 4.03 -7.99
C GLN A 109 -15.84 5.19 -8.26
N SER A 110 -15.39 6.45 -8.31
CA SER A 110 -16.26 7.62 -8.51
C SER A 110 -15.74 8.63 -9.54
N GLY A 111 -16.64 9.26 -10.31
CA GLY A 111 -16.33 10.37 -11.22
C GLY A 111 -15.79 9.96 -12.60
N GLU A 112 -15.13 10.91 -13.27
CA GLU A 112 -14.59 10.79 -14.64
C GLU A 112 -13.59 9.62 -14.76
N SER A 113 -13.61 8.91 -15.89
CA SER A 113 -12.81 7.70 -16.09
C SER A 113 -11.46 8.00 -16.75
N LEU A 114 -10.37 7.52 -16.11
CA LEU A 114 -9.04 7.42 -16.71
C LEU A 114 -8.84 6.09 -17.48
N ALA A 115 -9.92 5.37 -17.78
CA ALA A 115 -9.86 4.08 -18.46
C ALA A 115 -9.00 4.12 -19.72
N GLY A 116 -8.17 3.10 -19.88
CA GLY A 116 -7.28 2.96 -21.02
C GLY A 116 -6.01 3.82 -21.00
N ARG A 117 -5.87 4.80 -20.09
CA ARG A 117 -4.75 5.77 -20.11
C ARG A 117 -3.63 5.49 -19.13
N TYR A 118 -3.83 4.54 -18.20
CA TYR A 118 -2.82 4.19 -17.20
C TYR A 118 -2.70 2.68 -17.00
N LEU A 119 -1.55 2.27 -16.47
CA LEU A 119 -1.30 0.98 -15.86
C LEU A 119 -1.06 1.20 -14.37
N HIS A 120 -1.55 0.28 -13.54
CA HIS A 120 -1.53 0.41 -12.10
C HIS A 120 -0.64 -0.67 -11.50
N LEU A 121 0.23 -0.29 -10.57
CA LEU A 121 1.13 -1.18 -9.87
C LEU A 121 1.05 -0.89 -8.35
N ARG A 122 0.81 -1.92 -7.55
CA ARG A 122 0.86 -1.84 -6.08
C ARG A 122 2.26 -2.12 -5.57
N LEU A 123 2.85 -1.14 -4.87
CA LEU A 123 4.12 -1.27 -4.18
C LEU A 123 3.91 -1.77 -2.75
N ASN A 124 4.45 -2.95 -2.45
CA ASN A 124 4.36 -3.58 -1.13
C ASN A 124 5.64 -3.41 -0.31
N PRO A 125 5.57 -3.65 1.02
CA PRO A 125 6.76 -3.78 1.87
C PRO A 125 7.81 -4.73 1.29
N PHE A 126 9.05 -4.58 1.76
CA PHE A 126 10.15 -5.46 1.38
C PHE A 126 9.81 -6.92 1.69
N SER A 127 10.27 -7.79 0.80
CA SER A 127 10.07 -9.24 0.92
C SER A 127 11.40 -9.94 0.86
N VAL A 128 11.42 -11.22 1.23
CA VAL A 128 12.61 -12.08 1.17
C VAL A 128 13.40 -11.94 -0.13
N LYS A 129 12.71 -11.96 -1.28
CA LYS A 129 13.35 -11.84 -2.60
C LYS A 129 14.11 -10.52 -2.84
N GLU A 130 13.70 -9.41 -2.21
CA GLU A 130 14.39 -8.12 -2.40
C GLU A 130 15.61 -7.98 -1.49
N LEU A 131 15.68 -8.77 -0.42
CA LEU A 131 16.75 -8.74 0.57
C LEU A 131 17.79 -9.86 0.37
N SER A 132 17.59 -10.75 -0.60
CA SER A 132 18.44 -11.92 -0.83
C SER A 132 19.89 -11.61 -1.21
N GLY A 133 20.21 -10.36 -1.53
CA GLY A 133 21.58 -9.90 -1.78
C GLY A 133 22.30 -9.34 -0.54
N GLU A 134 21.55 -9.07 0.53
CA GLU A 134 22.09 -8.49 1.77
C GLU A 134 22.17 -9.54 2.89
N LEU A 135 21.21 -10.47 2.95
CA LEU A 135 21.06 -11.47 4.01
C LEU A 135 20.75 -12.84 3.41
N SER A 136 21.08 -13.91 4.15
CA SER A 136 20.59 -15.24 3.77
C SER A 136 19.06 -15.30 3.86
N THR A 137 18.46 -16.30 3.19
CA THR A 137 16.99 -16.46 3.19
C THR A 137 16.43 -16.65 4.60
N TYR A 138 17.13 -17.40 5.46
CA TYR A 138 16.69 -17.68 6.81
C TYR A 138 16.75 -16.42 7.69
N GLU A 139 17.89 -15.73 7.71
CA GLU A 139 18.06 -14.47 8.46
C GLU A 139 17.06 -13.40 8.00
N THR A 140 16.77 -13.36 6.70
CA THR A 140 15.78 -12.43 6.14
C THR A 140 14.38 -12.71 6.69
N ILE A 141 13.96 -13.98 6.73
CA ILE A 141 12.65 -14.36 7.27
C ILE A 141 12.58 -14.00 8.75
N GLU A 142 13.61 -14.34 9.52
CA GLU A 142 13.69 -14.03 10.94
C GLU A 142 13.57 -12.53 11.19
N LYS A 143 14.32 -11.73 10.43
CA LYS A 143 14.29 -10.26 10.51
C LYS A 143 12.93 -9.70 10.11
N LEU A 144 12.33 -10.16 9.01
CA LEU A 144 10.98 -9.73 8.60
C LEU A 144 9.89 -10.13 9.62
N ASN A 145 10.03 -11.28 10.29
CA ASN A 145 9.11 -11.71 11.34
C ASN A 145 9.14 -10.76 12.56
N LYS A 146 10.33 -10.25 12.91
CA LYS A 146 10.53 -9.38 14.09
C LYS A 146 10.28 -7.90 13.79
N ILE A 147 10.74 -7.43 12.61
CA ILE A 147 10.85 -6.00 12.26
C ILE A 147 9.79 -5.56 11.24
N GLY A 148 9.21 -6.51 10.48
CA GLY A 148 8.34 -6.19 9.36
C GLY A 148 9.10 -5.77 8.10
N GLY A 149 8.36 -5.59 7.00
CA GLY A 149 8.92 -5.24 5.69
C GLY A 149 8.96 -3.75 5.38
N PHE A 150 8.50 -2.88 6.29
CA PHE A 150 8.45 -1.45 6.02
C PHE A 150 9.88 -0.87 5.95
N PRO A 151 10.18 -0.02 4.95
CA PRO A 151 11.56 0.43 4.70
C PRO A 151 12.27 1.03 5.90
N GLU A 152 11.63 1.92 6.66
CA GLU A 152 12.29 2.66 7.75
C GLU A 152 12.77 1.76 8.89
N PRO A 153 11.91 0.96 9.57
CA PRO A 153 12.37 0.05 10.62
C PRO A 153 13.30 -1.04 10.08
N LEU A 154 13.04 -1.56 8.88
CA LEU A 154 13.86 -2.60 8.27
C LEU A 154 15.28 -2.11 7.98
N LEU A 155 15.44 -0.95 7.35
CA LEU A 155 16.76 -0.41 7.00
C LEU A 155 17.54 0.03 8.24
N TYR A 156 16.86 0.55 9.26
CA TYR A 156 17.46 0.79 10.57
C TYR A 156 18.06 -0.51 11.13
N SER A 157 17.28 -1.60 11.11
CA SER A 157 17.72 -2.89 11.64
C SER A 157 18.88 -3.56 10.90
N LEU A 158 19.28 -3.08 9.72
CA LEU A 158 20.42 -3.63 8.98
C LEU A 158 21.78 -3.19 9.57
N ASN A 159 21.80 -2.09 10.32
CA ASN A 159 23.05 -1.50 10.83
C ASN A 159 23.15 -1.50 12.35
N GLU A 160 22.10 -1.93 13.05
CA GLU A 160 21.98 -1.86 14.50
C GLU A 160 21.84 -3.25 15.12
N ASN A 161 22.01 -3.34 16.43
CA ASN A 161 21.80 -4.59 17.15
C ASN A 161 20.31 -4.99 17.19
N GLU A 162 20.07 -6.26 17.47
CA GLU A 162 18.74 -6.85 17.35
C GLU A 162 17.72 -6.27 18.34
N ASP A 163 18.09 -6.10 19.61
CA ASP A 163 17.17 -5.60 20.64
C ASP A 163 16.73 -4.17 20.36
N GLU A 164 17.66 -3.28 19.99
CA GLU A 164 17.35 -1.90 19.59
C GLU A 164 16.48 -1.85 18.33
N SER A 165 16.74 -2.75 17.37
CA SER A 165 15.94 -2.86 16.15
C SER A 165 14.49 -3.23 16.45
N ILE A 166 14.28 -4.22 17.33
CA ILE A 166 12.94 -4.68 17.72
C ILE A 166 12.19 -3.57 18.46
N GLU A 167 12.84 -2.89 19.40
CA GLU A 167 12.24 -1.78 20.13
C GLU A 167 11.85 -0.63 19.19
N PHE A 168 12.75 -0.24 18.30
CA PHE A 168 12.49 0.81 17.31
C PHE A 168 11.33 0.43 16.40
N ALA A 169 11.31 -0.79 15.85
CA ALA A 169 10.24 -1.27 14.99
C ALA A 169 8.88 -1.25 15.70
N ALA A 170 8.82 -1.73 16.95
CA ALA A 170 7.59 -1.72 17.74
C ALA A 170 7.08 -0.29 18.00
N ARG A 171 7.98 0.64 18.35
CA ARG A 171 7.66 2.06 18.57
C ARG A 171 7.19 2.73 17.29
N TRP A 172 7.92 2.52 16.19
CA TRP A 172 7.59 3.04 14.86
C TRP A 172 6.21 2.56 14.42
N SER A 173 5.94 1.25 14.51
CA SER A 173 4.66 0.64 14.10
C SER A 173 3.50 1.27 14.88
N LYS A 174 3.65 1.36 16.21
CA LYS A 174 2.63 1.95 17.08
C LYS A 174 2.32 3.39 16.71
N GLN A 175 3.35 4.21 16.49
CA GLN A 175 3.18 5.62 16.09
C GLN A 175 2.53 5.72 14.71
N TYR A 176 3.04 4.97 13.73
CA TYR A 176 2.55 4.93 12.36
C TYR A 176 1.04 4.64 12.31
N TYR A 177 0.57 3.59 12.99
CA TYR A 177 -0.85 3.23 12.96
C TYR A 177 -1.74 4.21 13.74
N ILE A 178 -1.26 4.79 14.84
CA ILE A 178 -2.00 5.84 15.56
C ILE A 178 -2.21 7.06 14.68
N ASP A 179 -1.15 7.52 14.00
CA ASP A 179 -1.19 8.69 13.14
C ASP A 179 -2.01 8.42 11.88
N LEU A 180 -1.82 7.26 11.24
CA LEU A 180 -2.61 6.86 10.07
C LEU A 180 -4.10 6.81 10.39
N ILE A 181 -4.48 6.19 11.52
CA ILE A 181 -5.88 6.16 11.95
C ILE A 181 -6.38 7.58 12.24
N ARG A 182 -5.59 8.41 12.92
CA ARG A 182 -6.02 9.77 13.27
C ARG A 182 -6.17 10.64 12.02
N GLU A 183 -5.17 10.72 11.17
CA GLU A 183 -5.16 11.61 10.01
C GLU A 183 -6.13 11.15 8.91
N ASP A 184 -6.15 9.85 8.60
CA ASP A 184 -6.92 9.37 7.46
C ASP A 184 -8.36 9.00 7.80
N ILE A 185 -8.68 8.57 9.03
CA ILE A 185 -10.06 8.18 9.38
C ILE A 185 -10.88 9.38 9.88
N ILE A 186 -10.26 10.43 10.46
CA ILE A 186 -11.00 11.64 10.86
C ILE A 186 -11.73 12.28 9.68
N GLU A 187 -11.15 12.23 8.47
CA GLU A 187 -11.83 12.74 7.28
C GLU A 187 -13.12 11.95 6.91
N PHE A 188 -13.24 10.69 7.34
CA PHE A 188 -14.35 9.81 6.95
C PHE A 188 -15.39 9.61 8.05
N SER A 189 -15.19 10.13 9.27
CA SER A 189 -15.96 9.62 10.40
C SER A 189 -16.07 10.51 11.66
N ARG A 190 -17.08 10.22 12.48
CA ARG A 190 -17.34 10.85 13.79
C ARG A 190 -16.37 10.32 14.86
N ILE A 191 -16.14 11.11 15.91
CA ILE A 191 -15.23 10.80 17.03
C ILE A 191 -15.46 9.39 17.62
N HIS A 192 -16.72 8.96 17.76
CA HIS A 192 -17.07 7.64 18.30
C HIS A 192 -16.57 6.47 17.42
N GLU A 193 -16.66 6.61 16.10
CA GLU A 193 -16.21 5.56 15.18
C GLU A 193 -14.69 5.39 15.22
N ILE A 194 -13.93 6.45 15.51
CA ILE A 194 -12.47 6.39 15.66
C ILE A 194 -12.07 5.48 16.83
N SER A 195 -12.75 5.60 17.98
CA SER A 195 -12.49 4.75 19.14
C SER A 195 -12.78 3.28 18.83
N ALA A 196 -13.92 2.99 18.20
CA ALA A 196 -14.28 1.64 17.79
C ALA A 196 -13.27 1.07 16.77
N MET A 197 -12.78 1.87 15.83
CA MET A 197 -11.75 1.43 14.86
C MET A 197 -10.39 1.15 15.52
N LYS A 198 -9.98 1.94 16.52
CA LYS A 198 -8.76 1.66 17.29
C LYS A 198 -8.86 0.33 18.05
N LEU A 199 -9.98 0.09 18.71
CA LEU A 199 -10.24 -1.17 19.40
C LEU A 199 -10.31 -2.34 18.42
N LEU A 200 -10.96 -2.16 17.27
CA LEU A 200 -10.99 -3.15 16.20
C LEU A 200 -9.58 -3.54 15.75
N VAL A 201 -8.71 -2.56 15.45
CA VAL A 201 -7.33 -2.83 15.08
C VAL A 201 -6.63 -3.63 16.17
N GLU A 202 -6.77 -3.22 17.44
CA GLU A 202 -6.16 -3.93 18.57
C GLU A 202 -6.64 -5.37 18.71
N LEU A 203 -7.95 -5.64 18.52
CA LEU A 203 -8.51 -6.99 18.50
C LEU A 203 -7.96 -7.82 17.33
N LEU A 204 -7.88 -7.24 16.12
CA LEU A 204 -7.41 -7.96 14.93
C LEU A 204 -5.95 -8.39 15.03
N ARG A 205 -5.09 -7.62 15.73
CA ARG A 205 -3.66 -7.96 15.93
C ARG A 205 -3.45 -9.33 16.58
N SER A 206 -4.38 -9.73 17.45
CA SER A 206 -4.36 -11.01 18.17
C SER A 206 -5.19 -12.11 17.48
N LYS A 207 -5.76 -11.82 16.30
CA LYS A 207 -6.60 -12.74 15.51
C LYS A 207 -5.98 -13.09 14.15
N VAL A 208 -4.72 -12.71 13.92
CA VAL A 208 -4.01 -13.00 12.68
C VAL A 208 -3.96 -14.50 12.42
N GLY A 209 -4.21 -14.89 11.17
CA GLY A 209 -4.26 -16.31 10.76
C GLY A 209 -5.51 -17.08 11.20
N SER A 210 -6.38 -16.49 12.03
CA SER A 210 -7.65 -17.08 12.46
C SER A 210 -8.84 -16.54 11.66
N PRO A 211 -9.85 -17.36 11.34
CA PRO A 211 -11.10 -16.88 10.77
C PRO A 211 -11.77 -15.84 11.68
N ILE A 212 -12.25 -14.75 11.10
CA ILE A 212 -12.90 -13.66 11.86
C ILE A 212 -14.42 -13.70 11.70
N SER A 213 -15.13 -13.84 12.82
CA SER A 213 -16.58 -13.65 12.90
C SER A 213 -16.89 -12.17 13.06
N TYR A 214 -17.47 -11.55 12.02
CA TYR A 214 -17.95 -10.17 12.11
C TYR A 214 -19.02 -9.98 13.19
N LYS A 215 -19.77 -11.04 13.52
CA LYS A 215 -20.79 -11.00 14.57
C LYS A 215 -20.13 -10.88 15.96
N ASN A 216 -19.15 -11.72 16.25
CA ASN A 216 -18.48 -11.71 17.56
C ASN A 216 -17.74 -10.39 17.79
N ILE A 217 -17.01 -9.91 16.76
CA ILE A 217 -16.31 -8.62 16.84
C ILE A 217 -17.30 -7.45 17.03
N ALA A 218 -18.48 -7.54 16.42
CA ALA A 218 -19.52 -6.52 16.56
C ALA A 218 -20.11 -6.49 17.97
N GLU A 219 -20.31 -7.66 18.58
CA GLU A 219 -20.71 -7.80 19.99
C GLU A 219 -19.65 -7.22 20.93
N ASP A 220 -18.37 -7.58 20.75
CA ASP A 220 -17.25 -7.08 21.56
C ASP A 220 -17.07 -5.55 21.50
N LEU A 221 -17.42 -4.94 20.36
CA LEU A 221 -17.25 -3.50 20.10
C LEU A 221 -18.56 -2.70 20.20
N GLU A 222 -19.66 -3.33 20.61
CA GLU A 222 -20.99 -2.72 20.74
C GLU A 222 -21.46 -1.95 19.48
N VAL A 223 -21.20 -2.52 18.29
CA VAL A 223 -21.62 -1.96 17.00
C VAL A 223 -22.31 -3.01 16.15
N SER A 224 -22.86 -2.61 14.99
CA SER A 224 -23.48 -3.58 14.08
C SER A 224 -22.42 -4.39 13.30
N PRO A 225 -22.70 -5.66 12.90
CA PRO A 225 -21.81 -6.42 12.01
C PRO A 225 -21.53 -5.74 10.67
N ASN A 226 -22.48 -4.95 10.16
CA ASN A 226 -22.29 -4.16 8.95
C ASN A 226 -21.29 -3.01 9.18
N THR A 227 -21.28 -2.42 10.37
CA THR A 227 -20.30 -1.42 10.79
C THR A 227 -18.89 -2.03 10.82
N ILE A 228 -18.73 -3.24 11.38
CA ILE A 228 -17.43 -3.94 11.37
C ILE A 228 -16.95 -4.22 9.95
N LYS A 229 -17.83 -4.69 9.05
CA LYS A 229 -17.50 -4.86 7.62
C LYS A 229 -17.05 -3.55 6.97
N LYS A 230 -17.72 -2.43 7.27
CA LYS A 230 -17.34 -1.09 6.79
C LYS A 230 -15.95 -0.71 7.31
N TYR A 231 -15.70 -0.88 8.59
CA TYR A 231 -14.41 -0.54 9.20
C TYR A 231 -13.27 -1.38 8.64
N ILE A 232 -13.45 -2.71 8.50
CA ILE A 232 -12.42 -3.56 7.92
C ILE A 232 -12.11 -3.15 6.48
N LYS A 233 -13.12 -2.83 5.66
CA LYS A 233 -12.90 -2.29 4.31
C LYS A 233 -12.10 -0.99 4.31
N ILE A 234 -12.30 -0.12 5.30
CA ILE A 234 -11.48 1.10 5.46
C ILE A 234 -10.05 0.72 5.84
N LEU A 235 -9.84 -0.21 6.77
CA LEU A 235 -8.50 -0.68 7.14
C LEU A 235 -7.77 -1.34 5.96
N GLU A 236 -8.50 -2.09 5.11
CA GLU A 236 -7.95 -2.66 3.87
C GLU A 236 -7.57 -1.58 2.86
N SER A 237 -8.42 -0.57 2.65
CA SER A 237 -8.11 0.52 1.73
C SER A 237 -6.90 1.34 2.18
N LEU A 238 -6.69 1.48 3.50
CA LEU A 238 -5.53 2.13 4.11
C LEU A 238 -4.25 1.26 4.10
N TYR A 239 -4.30 0.03 3.58
CA TYR A 239 -3.22 -0.95 3.65
C TYR A 239 -2.75 -1.24 5.09
N ILE A 240 -3.66 -1.24 6.06
CA ILE A 240 -3.38 -1.66 7.43
C ILE A 240 -3.45 -3.18 7.51
N VAL A 241 -4.57 -3.73 7.03
CA VAL A 241 -4.84 -5.16 6.97
C VAL A 241 -5.20 -5.60 5.55
N PHE A 242 -5.21 -6.90 5.31
CA PHE A 242 -5.83 -7.51 4.14
C PHE A 242 -6.54 -8.79 4.55
N LEU A 243 -7.61 -9.13 3.83
CA LEU A 243 -8.35 -10.36 4.05
C LEU A 243 -7.94 -11.45 3.06
N VAL A 244 -7.85 -12.67 3.57
CA VAL A 244 -7.69 -13.89 2.76
C VAL A 244 -8.95 -14.73 2.94
N HIS A 245 -9.70 -14.91 1.86
CA HIS A 245 -10.92 -15.71 1.86
C HIS A 245 -10.61 -17.19 1.61
N PRO A 246 -11.43 -18.11 2.12
CA PRO A 246 -11.26 -19.53 1.84
C PRO A 246 -11.44 -19.82 0.35
N TYR A 247 -10.67 -20.78 -0.16
CA TYR A 247 -10.82 -21.25 -1.52
C TYR A 247 -12.14 -22.03 -1.65
N HIS A 248 -12.92 -21.70 -2.67
CA HIS A 248 -14.13 -22.44 -2.98
C HIS A 248 -14.42 -22.35 -4.48
N LYS A 249 -14.84 -23.47 -5.09
CA LYS A 249 -15.20 -23.52 -6.52
C LYS A 249 -16.28 -22.51 -6.90
N ASN A 250 -17.22 -22.26 -5.97
CA ASN A 250 -18.23 -21.22 -6.08
C ASN A 250 -17.79 -19.98 -5.29
N ILE A 251 -17.44 -18.91 -6.02
CA ILE A 251 -16.96 -17.63 -5.47
C ILE A 251 -18.00 -17.01 -4.52
N ALA A 252 -19.30 -17.07 -4.86
CA ALA A 252 -20.35 -16.50 -4.01
C ALA A 252 -20.40 -17.19 -2.63
N ARG A 253 -20.15 -18.51 -2.58
CA ARG A 253 -20.04 -19.24 -1.30
C ARG A 253 -18.74 -18.93 -0.56
N ALA A 254 -17.63 -18.65 -1.25
CA ALA A 254 -16.38 -18.21 -0.62
C ALA A 254 -16.58 -16.87 0.12
N ILE A 255 -17.29 -15.93 -0.50
CA ILE A 255 -17.56 -14.59 0.03
C ILE A 255 -18.37 -14.65 1.34
N LEU A 256 -19.23 -15.66 1.51
CA LEU A 256 -20.05 -15.83 2.71
C LEU A 256 -19.29 -16.46 3.88
N LYS A 257 -18.15 -17.09 3.63
CA LYS A 257 -17.34 -17.72 4.69
C LYS A 257 -16.43 -16.70 5.36
N GLU A 258 -16.07 -17.01 6.61
CA GLU A 258 -15.18 -16.17 7.42
C GLU A 258 -13.79 -16.05 6.78
N PRO A 259 -13.33 -14.83 6.47
CA PRO A 259 -11.97 -14.63 6.01
C PRO A 259 -10.98 -14.72 7.18
N LYS A 260 -9.70 -14.93 6.85
CA LYS A 260 -8.58 -14.68 7.76
C LYS A 260 -8.07 -13.27 7.56
N VAL A 261 -7.65 -12.62 8.65
CA VAL A 261 -7.07 -11.28 8.63
C VAL A 261 -5.55 -11.36 8.78
N TYR A 262 -4.84 -10.50 8.07
CA TYR A 262 -3.38 -10.33 8.15
C TYR A 262 -3.02 -8.85 8.08
N PHE A 263 -1.85 -8.49 8.61
CA PHE A 263 -1.33 -7.12 8.60
C PHE A 263 -0.23 -6.97 7.56
N TYR A 264 -0.16 -5.80 6.92
CA TYR A 264 0.97 -5.47 6.04
C TYR A 264 2.29 -5.32 6.82
N ASP A 265 2.20 -5.06 8.12
CA ASP A 265 3.33 -4.92 9.02
C ASP A 265 3.36 -6.04 10.07
N THR A 266 4.36 -6.92 9.99
CA THR A 266 4.47 -8.06 10.93
C THR A 266 4.85 -7.62 12.34
N SER A 267 5.65 -6.55 12.52
CA SER A 267 6.01 -6.05 13.86
C SER A 267 4.81 -5.53 14.65
N PHE A 268 3.69 -5.28 13.98
CA PHE A 268 2.46 -4.87 14.63
C PHE A 268 1.58 -6.05 15.06
N VAL A 269 1.87 -7.28 14.64
CA VAL A 269 1.07 -8.48 15.00
C VAL A 269 1.36 -8.93 16.43
N LYS A 270 0.34 -9.44 17.13
CA LYS A 270 0.48 -10.04 18.47
C LYS A 270 0.28 -11.55 18.36
N GLY A 271 1.33 -12.31 18.62
CA GLY A 271 1.29 -13.77 18.56
C GLY A 271 2.62 -14.40 18.90
N ASN A 272 2.65 -15.73 18.88
CA ASN A 272 3.89 -16.48 18.93
C ASN A 272 4.64 -16.41 17.58
N GLU A 273 5.85 -16.96 17.54
CA GLU A 273 6.68 -16.99 16.34
C GLU A 273 5.96 -17.60 15.12
N GLY A 274 5.13 -18.64 15.34
CA GLY A 274 4.35 -19.26 14.27
C GLY A 274 3.34 -18.31 13.62
N ILE A 275 2.64 -17.49 14.41
CA ILE A 275 1.69 -16.48 13.91
C ILE A 275 2.44 -15.37 13.16
N LEU A 276 3.58 -14.92 13.67
CA LEU A 276 4.41 -13.90 13.01
C LEU A 276 4.91 -14.41 11.65
N PHE A 277 5.40 -15.66 11.62
CA PHE A 277 5.83 -16.31 10.39
C PHE A 277 4.68 -16.46 9.39
N GLU A 278 3.50 -16.91 9.82
CA GLU A 278 2.33 -17.00 8.95
C GLU A 278 1.98 -15.63 8.34
N ASN A 279 2.03 -14.55 9.12
CA ASN A 279 1.78 -13.20 8.62
C ASN A 279 2.83 -12.77 7.57
N THR A 280 4.12 -12.97 7.84
CA THR A 280 5.20 -12.66 6.90
C THR A 280 5.05 -13.44 5.59
N CYS A 281 4.65 -14.72 5.66
CA CYS A 281 4.32 -15.52 4.50
C CYS A 281 3.13 -14.93 3.74
N ALA A 282 2.04 -14.58 4.44
CA ALA A 282 0.85 -14.00 3.83
C ALA A 282 1.17 -12.68 3.09
N VAL A 283 1.97 -11.79 3.68
CA VAL A 283 2.42 -10.54 3.05
C VAL A 283 3.25 -10.82 1.78
N SER A 284 4.18 -11.77 1.87
CA SER A 284 5.05 -12.13 0.74
C SER A 284 4.25 -12.77 -0.42
N LEU A 285 3.27 -13.61 -0.10
CA LEU A 285 2.37 -14.21 -1.08
C LEU A 285 1.44 -13.17 -1.71
N LEU A 286 0.84 -12.30 -0.89
CA LEU A 286 -0.03 -11.22 -1.36
C LEU A 286 0.72 -10.33 -2.35
N LYS A 287 1.94 -9.93 -2.01
CA LYS A 287 2.80 -9.14 -2.90
C LYS A 287 3.02 -9.81 -4.25
N ASN A 288 3.29 -11.11 -4.27
CA ASN A 288 3.49 -11.85 -5.51
C ASN A 288 2.18 -11.93 -6.33
N VAL A 289 1.06 -12.24 -5.68
CA VAL A 289 -0.27 -12.25 -6.30
C VAL A 289 -0.59 -10.89 -6.92
N GLN A 290 -0.39 -9.79 -6.18
CA GLN A 290 -0.61 -8.44 -6.68
C GLN A 290 0.32 -8.10 -7.84
N TYR A 291 1.60 -8.49 -7.78
CA TYR A 291 2.52 -8.31 -8.91
C TYR A 291 2.07 -9.07 -10.16
N LEU A 292 1.68 -10.34 -10.02
CA LEU A 292 1.20 -11.15 -11.14
C LEU A 292 -0.09 -10.60 -11.74
N PHE A 293 -0.98 -10.06 -10.91
CA PHE A 293 -2.20 -9.41 -11.35
C PHE A 293 -1.87 -8.08 -12.08
N ASP A 294 -1.16 -7.18 -11.42
CA ASP A 294 -0.92 -5.80 -11.88
C ASP A 294 0.03 -5.77 -13.10
N ALA A 295 1.16 -6.49 -13.04
CA ALA A 295 2.23 -6.42 -14.04
C ALA A 295 2.11 -7.48 -15.14
N ARG A 296 1.45 -8.60 -14.86
CA ARG A 296 1.38 -9.76 -15.78
C ARG A 296 -0.04 -10.07 -16.25
N GLY A 297 -1.06 -9.37 -15.74
CA GLY A 297 -2.45 -9.57 -16.15
C GLY A 297 -3.01 -10.95 -15.80
N LYS A 298 -2.46 -11.63 -14.79
CA LYS A 298 -2.94 -12.95 -14.37
C LYS A 298 -4.14 -12.80 -13.44
N GLU A 299 -5.22 -13.52 -13.71
CA GLU A 299 -6.36 -13.65 -12.80
C GLU A 299 -6.02 -14.62 -11.66
N ILE A 300 -5.32 -14.11 -10.64
CA ILE A 300 -4.91 -14.88 -9.47
C ILE A 300 -5.32 -14.18 -8.17
N GLY A 301 -5.74 -14.95 -7.17
CA GLY A 301 -6.10 -14.49 -5.84
C GLY A 301 -5.38 -15.29 -4.75
N LEU A 302 -5.23 -14.69 -3.57
CA LEU A 302 -4.71 -15.36 -2.39
C LEU A 302 -5.88 -15.95 -1.59
N HIS A 303 -5.83 -17.26 -1.36
CA HIS A 303 -6.88 -18.01 -0.66
C HIS A 303 -6.26 -19.03 0.30
N TYR A 304 -6.95 -19.29 1.42
CA TYR A 304 -6.60 -20.39 2.33
C TYR A 304 -7.49 -21.61 2.05
N LEU A 305 -7.00 -22.82 2.35
CA LEU A 305 -7.73 -24.08 2.15
C LEU A 305 -8.60 -24.42 3.36
#